data_AF-A0A2N6U5D4-F1
#
_entry.id   AF-A0A2N6U5D4-F1
#
_cell.length_a   1.000
_cell.length_b   1.000
_cell.length_c   1.000
_cell.angle_alpha   90.00
_cell.angle_beta   90.00
_cell.angle_gamma   90.00
#
_symmetry.space_group_name_H-M   'P 1'
#
loop_
_entity.id
_entity.type
_entity.pdbx_description
1 polymer ?
#
loop_
_entity_poly.entity_id
_entity_poly.type
_entity_poly.pdbx_seq_one_letter_code
_entity_poly.pdbx_strand_id
1 'polypeptide(L)'
;MSPTPDRTEHRLQLPRDTDPADVLAMIRNVRPEAQADADGVIDLGDDARLIPDTSRRGGGRFTLEVPRQRDEPTQLTIGDPRGYGRAFPDGEPMGAEREALDLAWALGRRLYGAVVTDSGTRLEPHPFCERDLTVVSPHALAPESFAELIAPLAPEAELDEIPEDVSRAGYSVTVPLETGDELAVRVGRADQHSALAQVDWLRDAVDYQIVHLPVDEGEGGIEMPDAATSERWQVAYQRVGLIAGLLTETVGGYVLDAGGFLVDPADLA
;
A
#
# COMPACT_ATOMS: atom_id res chain seq x y z
N MET A 1 -19.57 -5.30 34.84
CA MET A 1 -18.67 -6.07 33.97
C MET A 1 -19.26 -5.98 32.58
N SER A 2 -18.69 -5.16 31.71
CA SER A 2 -19.01 -5.24 30.29
C SER A 2 -18.62 -6.64 29.79
N PRO A 3 -19.42 -7.29 28.93
CA PRO A 3 -19.04 -8.57 28.35
C PRO A 3 -17.71 -8.38 27.62
N THR A 4 -16.75 -9.28 27.84
CA THR A 4 -15.55 -9.34 27.00
C THR A 4 -16.03 -9.45 25.55
N PRO A 5 -15.58 -8.57 24.64
CA PRO A 5 -15.99 -8.65 23.24
C PRO A 5 -15.65 -10.04 22.69
N ASP A 6 -16.50 -10.58 21.83
CA ASP A 6 -16.18 -11.80 21.07
C ASP A 6 -14.94 -11.51 20.22
N ARG A 7 -13.94 -12.39 20.25
CA ARG A 7 -12.64 -12.18 19.59
C ARG A 7 -12.41 -13.26 18.57
N THR A 8 -11.66 -12.91 17.53
CA THR A 8 -11.20 -13.88 16.54
C THR A 8 -9.69 -13.79 16.36
N GLU A 9 -9.13 -14.86 15.80
CA GLU A 9 -7.70 -14.99 15.52
C GLU A 9 -7.48 -15.25 14.04
N HIS A 10 -6.69 -14.39 13.42
CA HIS A 10 -6.11 -14.61 12.10
C HIS A 10 -4.60 -14.84 12.24
N ARG A 11 -3.94 -15.23 11.16
CA ARG A 11 -2.49 -15.45 11.17
C ARG A 11 -1.81 -14.77 10.00
N LEU A 12 -0.92 -13.83 10.29
CA LEU A 12 0.03 -13.31 9.34
C LEU A 12 1.22 -14.27 9.25
N GLN A 13 1.58 -14.67 8.03
CA GLN A 13 2.69 -15.57 7.73
C GLN A 13 3.67 -14.88 6.80
N LEU A 14 4.83 -14.52 7.31
CA LEU A 14 5.92 -13.86 6.62
C LEU A 14 7.10 -14.83 6.45
N PRO A 15 8.12 -14.47 5.64
CA PRO A 15 9.40 -15.17 5.61
C PRO A 15 9.96 -15.41 7.03
N ARG A 16 10.63 -16.55 7.22
CA ARG A 16 11.02 -17.00 8.57
C ARG A 16 12.06 -16.12 9.25
N ASP A 17 12.81 -15.40 8.45
CA ASP A 17 13.87 -14.48 8.82
C ASP A 17 13.38 -13.05 9.01
N THR A 18 12.08 -12.78 8.82
CA THR A 18 11.50 -11.46 9.12
C THR A 18 11.61 -11.15 10.61
N ASP A 19 12.31 -10.05 10.93
CA ASP A 19 12.44 -9.55 12.29
C ASP A 19 11.12 -8.88 12.74
N PRO A 20 10.54 -9.26 13.90
CA PRO A 20 9.39 -8.56 14.47
C PRO A 20 9.59 -7.04 14.65
N ALA A 21 10.83 -6.59 14.86
CA ALA A 21 11.14 -5.16 14.95
C ALA A 21 10.91 -4.43 13.62
N ASP A 22 11.21 -5.07 12.49
CA ASP A 22 10.95 -4.50 11.15
C ASP A 22 9.45 -4.43 10.88
N VAL A 23 8.69 -5.45 11.30
CA VAL A 23 7.22 -5.45 11.22
C VAL A 23 6.63 -4.29 12.04
N LEU A 24 7.11 -4.08 13.27
CA LEU A 24 6.69 -2.94 14.09
C LEU A 24 7.04 -1.60 13.42
N ALA A 25 8.24 -1.48 12.85
CA ALA A 25 8.65 -0.26 12.14
C ALA A 25 7.73 0.04 10.95
N MET A 26 7.36 -0.97 10.17
CA MET A 26 6.39 -0.82 9.08
C MET A 26 5.00 -0.44 9.57
N ILE A 27 4.50 -1.08 10.62
CA ILE A 27 3.18 -0.76 11.21
C ILE A 27 3.13 0.71 11.64
N ARG A 28 4.22 1.25 12.20
CA ARG A 28 4.30 2.66 12.63
C ARG A 28 4.16 3.69 11.50
N ASN A 29 4.38 3.30 10.25
CA ASN A 29 4.11 4.18 9.11
C ASN A 29 2.63 4.56 9.02
N VAL A 30 1.73 3.65 9.39
CA VAL A 30 0.28 3.82 9.27
C VAL A 30 -0.43 3.91 10.62
N ARG A 31 0.20 3.38 11.68
CA ARG A 31 -0.25 3.45 13.08
C ARG A 31 0.90 3.96 13.97
N PRO A 32 1.20 5.27 13.99
CA PRO A 32 2.36 5.83 14.70
C PRO A 32 2.42 5.49 16.19
N GLU A 33 1.26 5.32 16.82
CA GLU A 33 1.12 4.99 18.24
C GLU A 33 1.36 3.51 18.56
N ALA A 34 1.55 2.65 17.54
CA ALA A 34 1.78 1.23 17.74
C ALA A 34 3.05 0.95 18.56
N GLN A 35 2.93 0.05 19.53
CA GLN A 35 3.99 -0.26 20.49
C GLN A 35 4.06 -1.76 20.73
N ALA A 36 5.28 -2.27 20.88
CA ALA A 36 5.51 -3.63 21.34
C ALA A 36 5.73 -3.67 22.85
N ASP A 37 5.17 -4.66 23.52
CA ASP A 37 5.48 -4.95 24.92
C ASP A 37 6.78 -5.77 25.09
N ALA A 38 7.08 -6.18 26.32
CA ALA A 38 8.29 -6.95 26.65
C ALA A 38 8.32 -8.35 26.01
N ASP A 39 7.15 -8.91 25.67
CA ASP A 39 7.01 -10.22 25.01
C ASP A 39 6.97 -10.08 23.47
N GLY A 40 7.06 -8.85 22.96
CA GLY A 40 7.04 -8.53 21.54
C GLY A 40 5.64 -8.45 20.94
N VAL A 41 4.59 -8.47 21.77
CA VAL A 41 3.21 -8.29 21.30
C VAL A 41 3.02 -6.84 20.89
N ILE A 42 2.61 -6.63 19.64
CA ILE A 42 2.39 -5.31 19.08
C ILE A 42 0.92 -4.93 19.27
N ASP A 43 0.67 -3.85 20.01
CA ASP A 43 -0.64 -3.20 20.10
C ASP A 43 -0.88 -2.38 18.82
N LEU A 44 -1.97 -2.69 18.11
CA LEU A 44 -2.36 -2.02 16.88
C LEU A 44 -3.39 -0.90 17.12
N GLY A 45 -3.91 -0.76 18.34
CA GLY A 45 -5.10 0.03 18.64
C GLY A 45 -6.40 -0.74 18.44
N ASP A 46 -7.53 -0.15 18.84
CA ASP A 46 -8.88 -0.70 18.65
C ASP A 46 -9.07 -2.16 19.14
N ASP A 47 -8.42 -2.49 20.26
CA ASP A 47 -8.35 -3.82 20.85
C ASP A 47 -7.74 -4.91 19.93
N ALA A 48 -7.04 -4.52 18.87
CA ALA A 48 -6.33 -5.39 17.95
C ALA A 48 -4.86 -5.55 18.34
N ARG A 49 -4.32 -6.78 18.26
CA ARG A 49 -2.94 -7.09 18.64
C ARG A 49 -2.31 -8.06 17.66
N LEU A 50 -1.00 -7.89 17.42
CA LEU A 50 -0.20 -8.80 16.62
C LEU A 50 0.82 -9.50 17.52
N ILE A 51 0.62 -10.80 17.74
CA ILE A 51 1.36 -11.62 18.70
C ILE A 51 2.36 -12.49 17.94
N PRO A 52 3.68 -12.31 18.10
CA PRO A 52 4.68 -13.13 17.43
C PRO A 52 4.71 -14.57 17.98
N ASP A 53 4.85 -15.57 17.10
CA ASP A 53 5.11 -16.95 17.49
C ASP A 53 6.59 -17.11 17.89
N THR A 54 6.84 -17.10 19.20
CA THR A 54 8.19 -17.21 19.78
C THR A 54 8.77 -18.63 19.77
N SER A 55 8.04 -19.61 19.22
CA SER A 55 8.54 -20.98 19.11
C SER A 55 9.71 -21.06 18.13
N ARG A 56 10.58 -22.08 18.27
CA ARG A 56 11.72 -22.30 17.34
C ARG A 56 11.34 -22.44 15.87
N ARG A 57 10.08 -22.75 15.57
CA ARG A 57 9.54 -22.90 14.21
C ARG A 57 8.57 -21.77 13.82
N GLY A 58 8.41 -20.80 14.71
CA GLY A 58 7.45 -19.71 14.64
C GLY A 58 7.94 -18.45 13.93
N GLY A 59 9.23 -18.37 13.59
CA GLY A 59 9.79 -17.22 12.87
C GLY A 59 8.93 -16.79 11.67
N GLY A 60 8.65 -15.49 11.58
CA GLY A 60 7.77 -14.90 10.57
C GLY A 60 6.26 -15.10 10.80
N ARG A 61 5.82 -15.81 11.85
CA ARG A 61 4.39 -16.03 12.12
C ARG A 61 3.91 -15.13 13.24
N PHE A 62 2.75 -14.53 13.00
CA PHE A 62 2.07 -13.69 13.97
C PHE A 62 0.60 -14.07 14.05
N THR A 63 0.06 -14.19 15.25
CA THR A 63 -1.39 -14.26 15.47
C THR A 63 -1.93 -12.83 15.53
N LEU A 64 -2.87 -12.51 14.66
CA LEU A 64 -3.63 -11.28 14.73
C LEU A 64 -4.89 -11.55 15.57
N GLU A 65 -4.95 -10.98 16.76
CA GLU A 65 -6.08 -11.11 17.69
C GLU A 65 -6.88 -9.80 17.71
N VAL A 66 -8.17 -9.86 17.39
CA VAL A 66 -9.00 -8.65 17.18
C VAL A 66 -10.46 -8.92 17.60
N PRO A 67 -11.25 -7.90 18.00
CA PRO A 67 -12.68 -8.07 18.19
C PRO A 67 -13.35 -8.56 16.90
N ARG A 68 -14.22 -9.57 17.00
CA ARG A 68 -14.99 -10.07 15.87
C ARG A 68 -16.10 -9.08 15.53
N GLN A 69 -16.05 -8.53 14.32
CA GLN A 69 -17.00 -7.55 13.78
C GLN A 69 -17.30 -7.91 12.31
N ARG A 70 -18.42 -8.60 12.09
CA ARG A 70 -18.86 -9.08 10.77
C ARG A 70 -20.19 -8.44 10.39
N ASP A 71 -20.33 -8.10 9.11
CA ASP A 71 -21.63 -7.70 8.56
C ASP A 71 -22.52 -8.93 8.28
N GLU A 72 -23.77 -8.69 7.90
CA GLU A 72 -24.60 -9.72 7.27
C GLU A 72 -23.99 -10.17 5.93
N PRO A 73 -24.16 -11.44 5.52
CA PRO A 73 -23.73 -11.91 4.20
C PRO A 73 -24.34 -11.02 3.10
N THR A 74 -23.50 -10.24 2.43
CA THR A 74 -23.93 -9.38 1.33
C THR A 74 -23.78 -10.13 0.01
N GLN A 75 -24.60 -9.80 -0.99
CA GLN A 75 -24.40 -10.31 -2.35
C GLN A 75 -23.07 -9.79 -2.90
N LEU A 76 -22.30 -10.68 -3.52
CA LEU A 76 -20.98 -10.48 -4.13
C LEU A 76 -20.68 -9.03 -4.54
N THR A 77 -19.66 -8.45 -3.92
CA THR A 77 -19.03 -7.20 -4.36
C THR A 77 -18.49 -7.38 -5.79
N ILE A 78 -18.72 -6.40 -6.66
CA ILE A 78 -18.09 -6.38 -8.00
C ILE A 78 -16.60 -6.10 -7.77
N GLY A 79 -15.77 -7.13 -7.99
CA GLY A 79 -14.33 -7.09 -7.69
C GLY A 79 -14.04 -7.37 -6.21
N ASP A 80 -13.02 -8.18 -5.94
CA ASP A 80 -12.56 -8.54 -4.59
C ASP A 80 -11.03 -8.70 -4.60
N PRO A 81 -10.26 -7.60 -4.72
CA PRO A 81 -8.81 -7.69 -4.86
C PRO A 81 -8.11 -8.30 -3.64
N ARG A 82 -8.79 -8.35 -2.49
CA ARG A 82 -8.25 -8.90 -1.24
C ARG A 82 -8.68 -10.34 -0.98
N GLY A 83 -9.71 -10.84 -1.69
CA GLY A 83 -10.25 -12.19 -1.53
C GLY A 83 -11.18 -12.37 -0.33
N TYR A 84 -11.70 -11.30 0.26
CA TYR A 84 -12.49 -11.36 1.48
C TYR A 84 -13.87 -11.97 1.27
N GLY A 85 -14.51 -11.77 0.12
CA GLY A 85 -15.78 -12.41 -0.21
C GLY A 85 -15.64 -13.93 -0.24
N ARG A 86 -14.51 -14.44 -0.72
CA ARG A 86 -14.17 -15.87 -0.68
C ARG A 86 -13.84 -16.35 0.74
N ALA A 87 -13.09 -15.57 1.51
CA ALA A 87 -12.59 -15.98 2.81
C ALA A 87 -13.62 -15.89 3.96
N PHE A 88 -14.64 -15.04 3.78
CA PHE A 88 -15.67 -14.75 4.77
C PHE A 88 -17.09 -14.85 4.18
N PRO A 89 -17.51 -16.06 3.75
CA PRO A 89 -18.80 -16.26 3.08
C PRO A 89 -20.02 -15.98 3.98
N ASP A 90 -19.84 -16.01 5.30
CA ASP A 90 -20.88 -15.80 6.29
C ASP A 90 -20.98 -14.34 6.79
N GLY A 91 -20.24 -13.41 6.19
CA GLY A 91 -20.22 -12.00 6.56
C GLY A 91 -18.81 -11.41 6.51
N GLU A 92 -18.62 -10.37 5.70
CA GLU A 92 -17.31 -9.71 5.56
C GLU A 92 -16.89 -9.01 6.86
N PRO A 93 -15.57 -8.94 7.13
CA PRO A 93 -15.06 -8.16 8.26
C PRO A 93 -15.35 -6.68 8.07
N MET A 94 -15.68 -6.01 9.17
CA MET A 94 -15.93 -4.58 9.28
C MET A 94 -15.17 -3.96 10.46
N GLY A 95 -15.16 -2.62 10.52
CA GLY A 95 -14.60 -1.87 11.65
C GLY A 95 -13.16 -2.29 11.99
N ALA A 96 -12.89 -2.51 13.27
CA ALA A 96 -11.57 -2.85 13.76
C ALA A 96 -11.03 -4.16 13.16
N GLU A 97 -11.90 -5.13 12.90
CA GLU A 97 -11.51 -6.39 12.27
C GLU A 97 -11.05 -6.19 10.83
N ARG A 98 -11.78 -5.39 10.06
CA ARG A 98 -11.43 -5.06 8.67
C ARG A 98 -10.12 -4.30 8.60
N GLU A 99 -9.99 -3.25 9.40
CA GLU A 99 -8.78 -2.41 9.43
C GLU A 99 -7.53 -3.23 9.80
N ALA A 100 -7.64 -4.13 10.77
CA ALA A 100 -6.56 -5.00 11.18
C ALA A 100 -6.19 -6.04 10.10
N LEU A 101 -7.19 -6.61 9.42
CA LEU A 101 -6.98 -7.52 8.30
C LEU A 101 -6.37 -6.81 7.08
N ASP A 102 -6.80 -5.59 6.77
CA ASP A 102 -6.25 -4.78 5.68
C ASP A 102 -4.77 -4.45 5.95
N LEU A 103 -4.43 -4.11 7.20
CA LEU A 103 -3.04 -3.93 7.63
C LEU A 103 -2.22 -5.21 7.49
N ALA A 104 -2.73 -6.35 7.97
CA ALA A 104 -2.04 -7.63 7.85
C ALA A 104 -1.87 -8.06 6.37
N TRP A 105 -2.86 -7.80 5.53
CA TRP A 105 -2.80 -8.06 4.10
C TRP A 105 -1.73 -7.20 3.42
N ALA A 106 -1.67 -5.90 3.74
CA ALA A 106 -0.65 -4.99 3.22
C ALA A 106 0.77 -5.41 3.64
N LEU A 107 0.96 -5.80 4.91
CA LEU A 107 2.22 -6.38 5.39
C LEU A 107 2.57 -7.66 4.62
N GLY A 108 1.58 -8.55 4.42
CA GLY A 108 1.73 -9.75 3.60
C GLY A 108 2.19 -9.43 2.18
N ARG A 109 1.57 -8.44 1.51
CA ARG A 109 1.97 -8.01 0.16
C ARG A 109 3.42 -7.53 0.12
N ARG A 110 3.79 -6.64 1.04
CA ARG A 110 5.11 -6.00 1.04
C ARG A 110 6.24 -6.91 1.49
N LEU A 111 5.96 -7.85 2.36
CA LEU A 111 6.94 -8.78 2.93
C LEU A 111 6.84 -10.18 2.29
N TYR A 112 6.18 -10.30 1.14
CA TYR A 112 6.04 -11.56 0.40
C TYR A 112 5.48 -12.72 1.24
N GLY A 113 4.50 -12.38 2.08
CA GLY A 113 3.79 -13.26 2.99
C GLY A 113 2.33 -13.52 2.60
N ALA A 114 1.56 -13.99 3.57
CA ALA A 114 0.14 -14.31 3.40
C ALA A 114 -0.62 -14.15 4.72
N VAL A 115 -1.93 -13.99 4.62
CA VAL A 115 -2.84 -14.00 5.76
C VAL A 115 -3.66 -15.30 5.73
N VAL A 116 -3.75 -15.99 6.85
CA VAL A 116 -4.67 -17.10 7.05
C VAL A 116 -5.77 -16.63 7.97
N THR A 117 -7.01 -16.65 7.49
CA THR A 117 -8.19 -16.19 8.24
C THR A 117 -8.54 -17.16 9.37
N ASP A 118 -9.51 -16.77 10.21
CA ASP A 118 -10.01 -17.60 11.32
C ASP A 118 -10.72 -18.86 10.81
N SER A 119 -11.33 -18.76 9.62
CA SER A 119 -11.87 -19.88 8.85
C SER A 119 -10.80 -20.79 8.22
N GLY A 120 -9.52 -20.42 8.27
CA GLY A 120 -8.41 -21.16 7.70
C GLY A 120 -8.17 -20.89 6.20
N THR A 121 -8.90 -19.96 5.60
CA THR A 121 -8.68 -19.54 4.21
C THR A 121 -7.37 -18.77 4.10
N ARG A 122 -6.52 -19.16 3.16
CA ARG A 122 -5.27 -18.44 2.85
C ARG A 122 -5.54 -17.37 1.79
N LEU A 123 -5.11 -16.16 2.11
CA LEU A 123 -5.04 -14.99 1.24
C LEU A 123 -3.56 -14.71 0.97
N GLU A 124 -3.14 -14.77 -0.28
CA GLU A 124 -1.76 -14.56 -0.70
C GLU A 124 -1.73 -13.35 -1.63
N PRO A 125 -1.44 -12.15 -1.09
CA PRO A 125 -1.43 -10.93 -1.88
C PRO A 125 -0.37 -11.01 -2.98
N HIS A 126 -0.75 -10.70 -4.21
CA HIS A 126 0.23 -10.56 -5.28
C HIS A 126 1.07 -9.30 -5.04
N PRO A 127 2.41 -9.33 -5.10
CA PRO A 127 3.25 -8.17 -4.74
C PRO A 127 2.96 -6.92 -5.58
N PHE A 128 2.64 -7.12 -6.87
CA PHE A 128 2.40 -6.05 -7.84
C PHE A 128 0.92 -5.67 -8.04
N CYS A 129 -0.02 -6.15 -7.22
CA CYS A 129 -1.43 -5.78 -7.39
C CYS A 129 -1.70 -4.29 -7.07
N GLU A 130 -0.96 -3.72 -6.12
CA GLU A 130 -0.93 -2.28 -5.86
C GLU A 130 0.39 -1.72 -6.39
N ARG A 131 0.30 -0.85 -7.40
CA ARG A 131 1.45 -0.31 -8.15
C ARG A 131 1.72 1.15 -7.85
N ASP A 132 0.71 1.85 -7.37
CA ASP A 132 0.76 3.29 -7.19
C ASP A 132 1.76 3.67 -6.10
N LEU A 133 2.55 4.70 -6.40
CA LEU A 133 3.51 5.27 -5.49
C LEU A 133 3.29 6.78 -5.40
N THR A 134 3.63 7.35 -4.25
CA THR A 134 3.66 8.79 -4.04
C THR A 134 5.06 9.21 -3.62
N VAL A 135 5.67 10.14 -4.36
CA VAL A 135 6.88 10.82 -3.93
C VAL A 135 6.48 12.10 -3.21
N VAL A 136 6.73 12.16 -1.91
CA VAL A 136 6.46 13.34 -1.06
C VAL A 136 7.72 14.16 -0.98
N SER A 137 7.69 15.39 -1.46
CA SER A 137 8.89 16.23 -1.63
C SER A 137 8.69 17.67 -1.14
N PRO A 138 9.72 18.30 -0.54
CA PRO A 138 9.70 19.74 -0.27
C PRO A 138 9.87 20.59 -1.54
N HIS A 139 10.09 19.97 -2.70
CA HIS A 139 10.47 20.65 -3.93
C HIS A 139 9.47 20.37 -5.05
N ALA A 140 8.67 21.38 -5.34
CA ALA A 140 7.72 21.39 -6.45
C ALA A 140 8.39 21.87 -7.74
N LEU A 141 8.38 21.01 -8.76
CA LEU A 141 8.81 21.36 -10.11
C LEU A 141 7.73 22.19 -10.81
N ALA A 142 8.18 23.06 -11.72
CA ALA A 142 7.26 23.64 -12.70
C ALA A 142 6.84 22.53 -13.70
N PRO A 143 5.63 22.61 -14.28
CA PRO A 143 5.15 21.62 -15.23
C PRO A 143 6.12 21.29 -16.36
N GLU A 144 6.72 22.31 -16.96
CA GLU A 144 7.66 22.17 -18.08
C GLU A 144 8.97 21.53 -17.63
N SER A 145 9.49 21.90 -16.45
CA SER A 145 10.68 21.28 -15.89
C SER A 145 10.46 19.80 -15.55
N PHE A 146 9.24 19.44 -15.14
CA PHE A 146 8.91 18.04 -14.93
C PHE A 146 8.82 17.27 -16.26
N ALA A 147 8.19 17.85 -17.28
CA ALA A 147 8.16 17.27 -18.63
C ALA A 147 9.59 17.05 -19.18
N GLU A 148 10.48 18.03 -19.01
CA GLU A 148 11.90 17.90 -19.39
C GLU A 148 12.63 16.79 -18.61
N LEU A 149 12.33 16.64 -17.31
CA LEU A 149 12.91 15.61 -16.46
C LEU A 149 12.52 14.21 -16.93
N ILE A 150 11.25 13.98 -17.27
CA ILE A 150 10.76 12.64 -17.62
C ILE A 150 11.04 12.26 -19.07
N ALA A 151 11.22 13.22 -19.97
CA ALA A 151 11.37 12.97 -21.41
C ALA A 151 12.44 11.92 -21.79
N PRO A 152 13.61 11.82 -21.11
CA PRO A 152 14.58 10.76 -21.38
C PRO A 152 14.07 9.35 -21.04
N LEU A 153 13.18 9.24 -20.05
CA LEU A 153 12.60 7.97 -19.61
C LEU A 153 11.33 7.65 -20.41
N ALA A 154 10.51 8.65 -20.70
CA ALA A 154 9.19 8.58 -21.32
C ALA A 154 9.03 9.70 -22.36
N PRO A 155 9.60 9.57 -23.57
CA PRO A 155 9.53 10.62 -24.59
C PRO A 155 8.11 10.84 -25.13
N GLU A 156 7.22 9.85 -24.98
CA GLU A 156 5.79 9.92 -25.32
C GLU A 156 4.94 10.55 -24.22
N ALA A 157 5.53 10.97 -23.10
CA ALA A 157 4.79 11.59 -22.02
C ALA A 157 4.22 12.94 -22.44
N GLU A 158 2.97 13.18 -22.09
CA GLU A 158 2.24 14.40 -22.43
C GLU A 158 1.82 15.15 -21.17
N LEU A 159 2.10 16.45 -21.14
CA LEU A 159 1.61 17.32 -20.09
C LEU A 159 0.13 17.61 -20.35
N ASP A 160 -0.72 17.31 -19.36
CA ASP A 160 -2.15 17.52 -19.47
C ASP A 160 -2.48 19.02 -19.47
N GLU A 161 -3.73 19.38 -19.80
CA GLU A 161 -4.18 20.78 -19.79
C GLU A 161 -3.95 21.43 -18.42
N ILE A 162 -3.10 22.46 -18.40
CA ILE A 162 -2.72 23.17 -17.17
C ILE A 162 -3.69 24.33 -16.93
N PRO A 163 -4.35 24.40 -15.76
CA PRO A 163 -5.12 25.58 -15.38
C PRO A 163 -4.26 26.85 -15.35
N GLU A 164 -4.81 28.01 -15.76
CA GLU A 164 -4.07 29.28 -15.89
C GLU A 164 -3.41 29.78 -14.58
N ASP A 165 -3.87 29.31 -13.42
CA ASP A 165 -3.40 29.71 -12.09
C ASP A 165 -2.38 28.74 -11.46
N VAL A 166 -2.03 27.66 -12.15
CA VAL A 166 -1.09 26.65 -11.66
C VAL A 166 0.34 27.01 -12.04
N SER A 167 1.20 27.19 -11.03
CA SER A 167 2.63 27.44 -11.25
C SER A 167 3.55 26.28 -10.83
N ARG A 168 3.13 25.47 -9.85
CA ARG A 168 3.97 24.40 -9.26
C ARG A 168 3.22 23.18 -8.70
N ALA A 169 1.91 23.26 -8.52
CA ALA A 169 1.07 22.15 -8.05
C ALA A 169 -0.35 22.34 -8.59
N GLY A 170 -1.01 21.24 -8.95
CA GLY A 170 -2.30 21.21 -9.63
C GLY A 170 -2.21 20.84 -11.11
N TYR A 171 -1.16 20.12 -11.52
CA TYR A 171 -0.97 19.65 -12.90
C TYR A 171 -0.71 18.14 -12.93
N SER A 172 -0.82 17.54 -14.11
CA SER A 172 -0.51 16.12 -14.30
C SER A 172 0.18 15.87 -15.63
N VAL A 173 0.93 14.77 -15.68
CA VAL A 173 1.54 14.24 -16.90
C VAL A 173 1.07 12.82 -17.10
N THR A 174 0.60 12.54 -18.32
CA THR A 174 0.20 11.21 -18.76
C THR A 174 1.38 10.53 -19.46
N VAL A 175 1.69 9.29 -19.06
CA VAL A 175 2.76 8.47 -19.63
C VAL A 175 2.16 7.18 -20.17
N PRO A 176 2.07 6.99 -21.49
CA PRO A 176 1.56 5.76 -22.06
C PRO A 176 2.53 4.59 -21.81
N LEU A 177 1.98 3.40 -21.61
CA LEU A 177 2.72 2.14 -21.51
C LEU A 177 2.55 1.31 -22.79
N GLU A 178 3.53 0.44 -23.08
CA GLU A 178 3.48 -0.46 -24.25
C GLU A 178 2.30 -1.45 -24.20
N THR A 179 1.77 -1.72 -23.00
CA THR A 179 0.59 -2.56 -22.78
C THR A 179 -0.71 -1.91 -23.24
N GLY A 180 -0.70 -0.60 -23.52
CA GLY A 180 -1.87 0.23 -23.77
C GLY A 180 -2.42 0.90 -22.51
N ASP A 181 -1.96 0.52 -21.33
CA ASP A 181 -2.26 1.19 -20.06
C ASP A 181 -1.56 2.57 -20.01
N GLU A 182 -1.96 3.40 -19.05
CA GLU A 182 -1.35 4.71 -18.82
C GLU A 182 -0.87 4.84 -17.37
N LEU A 183 0.15 5.67 -17.16
CA LEU A 183 0.47 6.22 -15.83
C LEU A 183 0.11 7.70 -15.82
N ALA A 184 -0.64 8.12 -14.81
CA ALA A 184 -0.84 9.53 -14.52
C ALA A 184 0.08 9.93 -13.37
N VAL A 185 0.99 10.88 -13.60
CA VAL A 185 1.75 11.53 -12.54
C VAL A 185 1.08 12.84 -12.17
N ARG A 186 0.36 12.84 -11.05
CA ARG A 186 -0.37 14.00 -10.54
C ARG A 186 0.49 14.73 -9.53
N VAL A 187 0.69 16.03 -9.74
CA VAL A 187 1.48 16.87 -8.86
C VAL A 187 0.52 17.77 -8.10
N GLY A 188 0.41 17.54 -6.80
CA GLY A 188 -0.53 18.24 -5.93
C GLY A 188 0.15 18.74 -4.66
N ARG A 189 -0.59 19.53 -3.87
CA ARG A 189 -0.18 19.78 -2.48
C ARG A 189 -0.14 18.45 -1.74
N ALA A 190 0.87 18.26 -0.89
CA ALA A 190 0.99 17.02 -0.14
C ALA A 190 -0.20 16.80 0.81
N ASP A 191 -0.68 15.57 0.83
CA ASP A 191 -1.63 15.08 1.81
C ASP A 191 -0.95 14.88 3.18
N GLN A 192 -1.76 14.59 4.21
CA GLN A 192 -1.22 14.21 5.52
C GLN A 192 -0.82 12.73 5.51
N HIS A 193 0.49 12.49 5.44
CA HIS A 193 1.06 11.15 5.48
C HIS A 193 1.51 10.78 6.89
N SER A 194 0.86 9.80 7.52
CA SER A 194 1.16 9.35 8.89
C SER A 194 2.64 8.99 9.08
N ALA A 195 3.25 8.34 8.08
CA ALA A 195 4.65 7.93 8.11
C ALA A 195 5.62 9.11 8.18
N LEU A 196 5.17 10.29 7.73
CA LEU A 196 5.93 11.52 7.66
C LEU A 196 5.42 12.58 8.65
N ALA A 197 4.57 12.21 9.60
CA ALA A 197 3.94 13.16 10.53
C ALA A 197 4.93 13.97 11.37
N GLN A 198 6.15 13.45 11.58
CA GLN A 198 7.23 14.12 12.32
C GLN A 198 8.16 14.96 11.41
N VAL A 199 7.86 15.07 10.12
CA VAL A 199 8.68 15.82 9.15
C VAL A 199 8.20 17.27 9.07
N ASP A 200 9.03 18.20 9.54
CA ASP A 200 8.66 19.61 9.69
C ASP A 200 8.30 20.33 8.36
N TRP A 201 8.90 19.90 7.25
CA TRP A 201 8.69 20.53 5.94
C TRP A 201 7.42 20.02 5.21
N LEU A 202 6.71 19.03 5.75
CA LEU A 202 5.56 18.41 5.10
C LEU A 202 4.42 19.39 4.79
N ARG A 203 4.26 20.44 5.61
CA ARG A 203 3.16 21.42 5.46
C ARG A 203 3.12 22.12 4.10
N ASP A 204 4.30 22.34 3.53
CA ASP A 204 4.52 23.06 2.27
C ASP A 204 5.03 22.12 1.17
N ALA A 205 4.96 20.81 1.41
CA ALA A 205 5.39 19.78 0.47
C ALA A 205 4.38 19.60 -0.68
N VAL A 206 4.85 18.90 -1.70
CA VAL A 206 4.05 18.39 -2.80
C VAL A 206 4.10 16.88 -2.87
N ASP A 207 3.02 16.30 -3.36
CA ASP A 207 2.94 14.90 -3.72
C ASP A 207 3.03 14.77 -5.24
N TYR A 208 3.94 13.91 -5.69
CA TYR A 208 3.95 13.36 -7.04
C TYR A 208 3.31 11.97 -6.96
N GLN A 209 1.99 11.90 -7.17
CA GLN A 209 1.23 10.67 -7.15
C GLN A 209 1.35 10.00 -8.52
N ILE A 210 2.01 8.86 -8.59
CA ILE A 210 2.20 8.07 -9.80
C ILE A 210 1.15 6.96 -9.77
N VAL A 211 0.10 7.11 -10.57
CA VAL A 211 -1.09 6.27 -10.55
C VAL A 211 -1.16 5.45 -11.83
N HIS A 212 -1.30 4.14 -11.71
CA HIS A 212 -1.51 3.26 -12.86
C HIS A 212 -2.98 3.20 -13.27
N LEU A 213 -3.26 3.48 -14.54
CA LEU A 213 -4.58 3.48 -15.16
C LEU A 213 -4.66 2.32 -16.16
N PRO A 214 -5.18 1.15 -15.74
CA PRO A 214 -5.33 0.01 -16.64
C PRO A 214 -6.39 0.31 -17.70
N VAL A 215 -6.21 -0.24 -18.91
CA VAL A 215 -7.24 -0.21 -19.97
C VAL A 215 -8.52 -0.91 -19.52
N ASP A 216 -8.38 -2.01 -18.78
CA ASP A 216 -9.48 -2.71 -18.14
C ASP A 216 -9.64 -2.22 -16.70
N GLU A 217 -10.63 -1.36 -16.45
CA GLU A 217 -10.95 -0.85 -15.11
C GLU A 217 -11.29 -1.99 -14.11
N GLY A 218 -11.73 -3.16 -14.59
CA GLY A 218 -12.02 -4.32 -13.76
C GLY A 218 -10.77 -5.00 -13.20
N GLU A 219 -9.58 -4.69 -13.72
CA GLU A 219 -8.32 -5.31 -13.32
C GLU A 219 -7.98 -5.05 -11.85
N GLY A 220 -8.35 -3.87 -11.32
CA GLY A 220 -8.19 -3.53 -9.90
C GLY A 220 -9.06 -4.37 -8.96
N GLY A 221 -10.02 -5.13 -9.48
CA GLY A 221 -10.88 -6.03 -8.72
C GLY A 221 -10.38 -7.48 -8.65
N ILE A 222 -9.24 -7.79 -9.26
CA ILE A 222 -8.74 -9.16 -9.40
C ILE A 222 -7.96 -9.57 -8.14
N GLU A 223 -8.44 -10.61 -7.45
CA GLU A 223 -7.70 -11.26 -6.35
C GLU A 223 -6.47 -12.03 -6.86
N MET A 224 -6.70 -12.90 -7.84
CA MET A 224 -5.75 -13.87 -8.35
C MET A 224 -5.56 -13.65 -9.85
N PRO A 225 -4.55 -12.89 -10.28
CA PRO A 225 -4.30 -12.63 -11.69
C PRO A 225 -3.87 -13.90 -12.43
N ASP A 226 -4.17 -13.95 -13.73
CA ASP A 226 -3.50 -14.88 -14.63
C ASP A 226 -2.10 -14.38 -15.00
N ALA A 227 -1.31 -15.21 -15.70
CA ALA A 227 0.08 -14.88 -16.00
C ALA A 227 0.23 -13.59 -16.83
N ALA A 228 -0.69 -13.34 -17.78
CA ALA A 228 -0.66 -12.15 -18.61
C ALA A 228 -0.96 -10.88 -17.80
N THR A 229 -1.91 -10.96 -16.86
CA THR A 229 -2.24 -9.86 -15.95
C THR A 229 -1.11 -9.60 -14.97
N SER A 230 -0.50 -10.64 -14.40
CA SER A 230 0.69 -10.51 -13.55
C SER A 230 1.86 -9.84 -14.26
N GLU A 231 2.10 -10.18 -15.54
CA GLU A 231 3.15 -9.55 -16.35
C GLU A 231 2.88 -8.06 -16.57
N ARG A 232 1.64 -7.68 -16.92
CA ARG A 232 1.25 -6.26 -17.02
C ARG A 232 1.44 -5.52 -15.70
N TRP A 233 1.02 -6.10 -14.59
CA TRP A 233 1.22 -5.53 -13.25
C TRP A 233 2.69 -5.30 -12.93
N GLN A 234 3.54 -6.26 -13.26
CA GLN A 234 4.98 -6.14 -13.05
C GLN A 234 5.59 -5.02 -13.89
N VAL A 235 5.23 -4.93 -15.18
CA VAL A 235 5.72 -3.86 -16.08
C VAL A 235 5.30 -2.49 -15.57
N ALA A 236 4.03 -2.33 -15.19
CA ALA A 236 3.52 -1.12 -14.57
C ALA A 236 4.27 -0.78 -13.28
N TYR A 237 4.43 -1.74 -12.36
CA TYR A 237 5.13 -1.55 -11.08
C TYR A 237 6.57 -1.06 -11.29
N GLN A 238 7.31 -1.71 -12.19
CA GLN A 238 8.70 -1.32 -12.52
C GLN A 238 8.76 0.08 -13.11
N ARG A 239 7.82 0.43 -14.00
CA ARG A 239 7.78 1.76 -14.61
C ARG A 239 7.45 2.85 -13.59
N VAL A 240 6.50 2.58 -12.69
CA VAL A 240 6.20 3.47 -11.55
C VAL A 240 7.43 3.64 -10.67
N GLY A 241 8.14 2.55 -10.36
CA GLY A 241 9.38 2.56 -9.60
C GLY A 241 10.49 3.42 -10.22
N LEU A 242 10.70 3.31 -11.53
CA LEU A 242 11.68 4.13 -12.26
C LEU A 242 11.36 5.64 -12.19
N ILE A 243 10.09 6.02 -12.37
CA ILE A 243 9.66 7.41 -12.26
C ILE A 243 9.83 7.92 -10.82
N ALA A 244 9.43 7.11 -9.82
CA ALA A 244 9.58 7.45 -8.41
C ALA A 244 11.06 7.63 -8.01
N GLY A 245 11.94 6.76 -8.49
CA GLY A 245 13.39 6.85 -8.29
C GLY A 245 13.98 8.12 -8.90
N LEU A 246 13.65 8.40 -10.16
CA LEU A 246 14.10 9.63 -10.85
C LEU A 246 13.64 10.90 -10.13
N LEU A 247 12.39 10.95 -9.71
CA LEU A 247 11.85 12.05 -8.93
C LEU A 247 12.59 12.19 -7.60
N THR A 248 12.74 11.10 -6.84
CA THR A 248 13.40 11.15 -5.53
C THR A 248 14.86 11.58 -5.64
N GLU A 249 15.58 11.15 -6.68
CA GLU A 249 16.96 11.59 -6.94
C GLU A 249 17.02 13.10 -7.26
N THR A 250 16.02 13.62 -7.98
CA THR A 250 16.02 15.00 -8.48
C THR A 250 15.49 16.01 -7.46
N VAL A 251 14.38 15.69 -6.79
CA VAL A 251 13.67 16.60 -5.89
C VAL A 251 13.79 16.21 -4.42
N GLY A 252 14.44 15.08 -4.11
CA GLY A 252 14.53 14.55 -2.75
C GLY A 252 13.16 14.15 -2.19
N GLY A 253 13.14 13.76 -0.91
CA GLY A 253 11.93 13.42 -0.19
C GLY A 253 11.83 11.93 0.14
N TYR A 254 10.59 11.44 0.25
CA TYR A 254 10.28 10.07 0.64
C TYR A 254 9.28 9.45 -0.33
N VAL A 255 9.37 8.14 -0.53
CA VAL A 255 8.41 7.38 -1.34
C VAL A 255 7.47 6.61 -0.44
N LEU A 256 6.18 6.69 -0.72
CA LEU A 256 5.11 5.93 -0.08
C LEU A 256 4.42 5.06 -1.12
N ASP A 257 3.95 3.88 -0.73
CA ASP A 257 3.00 3.14 -1.56
C ASP A 257 1.56 3.57 -1.31
N ALA A 258 0.62 2.99 -2.07
CA ALA A 258 -0.82 3.21 -1.92
C ALA A 258 -1.35 2.94 -0.49
N GLY A 259 -0.66 2.12 0.30
CA GLY A 259 -1.00 1.82 1.69
C GLY A 259 -0.43 2.81 2.71
N GLY A 260 0.37 3.79 2.27
CA GLY A 260 1.03 4.78 3.14
C GLY A 260 2.31 4.26 3.82
N PHE A 261 2.88 3.15 3.34
CA PHE A 261 4.13 2.61 3.86
C PHE A 261 5.33 3.19 3.11
N LEU A 262 6.37 3.56 3.86
CA LEU A 262 7.65 3.99 3.29
C LEU A 262 8.26 2.91 2.40
N VAL A 263 8.76 3.30 1.24
CA VAL A 263 9.45 2.46 0.27
C VAL A 263 10.85 3.03 0.08
N ASP A 264 11.87 2.16 0.09
CA ASP A 264 13.18 2.55 -0.40
C ASP A 264 13.16 2.51 -1.94
N PRO A 265 13.48 3.62 -2.65
CA PRO A 265 13.59 3.60 -4.10
C PRO A 265 14.53 2.53 -4.64
N ALA A 266 15.53 2.10 -3.88
CA ALA A 266 16.44 1.01 -4.28
C ALA A 266 15.74 -0.35 -4.36
N ASP A 267 14.62 -0.55 -3.66
CA ASP A 267 13.81 -1.77 -3.69
C ASP A 267 12.85 -1.81 -4.90
N LEU A 268 12.80 -0.74 -5.70
CA LEU A 268 11.89 -0.57 -6.83
C LEU A 268 12.55 -0.79 -8.21
N ALA A 269 13.87 -1.00 -8.25
CA ALA A 269 14.69 -1.11 -9.46
C ALA A 269 15.01 -2.56 -9.87
#